data_AF-A0A2K3JVF8-F1
#
_entry.id   AF-A0A2K3JVF8-F1
#
_cell.length_a   1.000
_cell.length_b   1.000
_cell.length_c   1.000
_cell.angle_alpha   90.00
_cell.angle_beta   90.00
_cell.angle_gamma   90.00
#
_symmetry.space_group_name_H-M   'P 1'
#
loop_
_entity.id
_entity.type
_entity.pdbx_description
1 polymer ?
#
loop_
_entity_poly.entity_id
_entity_poly.type
_entity_poly.pdbx_seq_one_letter_code
_entity_poly.pdbx_strand_id
1 'polypeptide(L)'
;GPNGEEYAWYQCTVNGGREGRPIGAYELAKAVEELGAGEILLNCIDCDGQGKGFDVDLIKLISDAVSIPVIASSGAGVPDHFSDVFTKTNASAALAAGIFHRKEV
;
A
#
# COMPACT_ATOMS: atom_id res chain seq x y z
N GLY A 1 18.34 4.25 4.99
CA GLY A 1 18.32 2.78 5.01
C GLY A 1 19.47 2.27 5.86
N PRO A 2 19.82 0.98 5.78
CA PRO A 2 20.88 0.36 6.57
C PRO A 2 22.26 1.02 6.43
N ASN A 3 22.54 1.70 5.32
CA ASN A 3 23.83 2.35 5.04
C ASN A 3 23.75 3.88 5.02
N GLY A 4 22.69 4.46 5.59
CA GLY A 4 22.48 5.92 5.61
C GLY A 4 21.78 6.48 4.35
N GLU A 5 21.10 5.62 3.57
CA GLU A 5 20.31 6.07 2.43
C GLU A 5 19.13 6.95 2.88
N GLU A 6 19.00 8.14 2.32
CA GLU A 6 17.91 9.07 2.67
C GLU A 6 16.67 8.91 1.76
N TYR A 7 16.83 8.21 0.64
CA TYR A 7 15.80 8.05 -0.38
C TYR A 7 15.59 6.57 -0.71
N ALA A 8 14.35 6.23 -1.04
CA ALA A 8 13.96 4.93 -1.49
C ALA A 8 12.82 5.07 -2.52
N TRP A 9 12.57 4.00 -3.26
CA TRP A 9 11.42 3.86 -4.13
C TRP A 9 10.88 2.43 -3.97
N TYR A 10 9.59 2.26 -4.24
CA TYR A 10 8.93 0.98 -4.11
C TYR A 10 8.89 0.25 -5.44
N GLN A 11 9.58 -0.87 -5.54
CA GLN A 11 9.62 -1.67 -6.77
C GLN A 11 8.32 -2.47 -6.96
N CYS A 12 7.75 -2.41 -8.16
CA CYS A 12 6.60 -3.25 -8.52
C CYS A 12 7.03 -4.68 -8.83
N THR A 13 6.13 -5.61 -8.52
CA THR A 13 6.31 -7.03 -8.80
C THR A 13 5.14 -7.59 -9.60
N VAL A 14 5.37 -8.72 -10.26
CA VAL A 14 4.36 -9.53 -10.95
C VAL A 14 4.48 -10.99 -10.51
N ASN A 15 3.63 -11.87 -11.04
CA ASN A 15 3.65 -13.30 -10.74
C ASN A 15 3.53 -13.61 -9.23
N GLY A 16 2.65 -12.87 -8.54
CA GLY A 16 2.39 -13.02 -7.11
C GLY A 16 3.58 -12.62 -6.24
N GLY A 17 4.25 -11.52 -6.56
CA GLY A 17 5.40 -11.01 -5.79
C GLY A 17 6.74 -11.65 -6.12
N ARG A 18 6.79 -12.61 -7.05
CA ARG A 18 7.98 -13.44 -7.30
C ARG A 18 8.95 -12.85 -8.31
N GLU A 19 8.51 -11.90 -9.11
CA GLU A 19 9.32 -11.30 -10.17
C GLU A 19 9.23 -9.78 -10.10
N GLY A 20 10.37 -9.13 -9.85
CA GLY A 20 10.48 -7.67 -9.86
C GLY A 20 10.46 -7.10 -11.29
N ARG A 21 9.91 -5.91 -11.44
CA ARG A 21 9.95 -5.13 -12.68
C ARG A 21 10.73 -3.83 -12.46
N PRO A 22 11.42 -3.30 -13.47
CA PRO A 22 12.15 -2.03 -13.36
C PRO A 22 11.18 -0.84 -13.48
N ILE A 23 10.12 -0.84 -12.67
CA ILE A 23 9.10 0.23 -12.59
C ILE A 23 8.69 0.39 -11.13
N GLY A 24 8.60 1.63 -10.67
CA GLY A 24 8.17 1.94 -9.32
C GLY A 24 6.65 1.99 -9.18
N ALA A 25 6.19 1.87 -7.94
CA ALA A 25 4.78 1.96 -7.60
C ALA A 25 4.20 3.33 -7.98
N TYR A 26 4.99 4.40 -7.83
CA TYR A 26 4.60 5.76 -8.21
C TYR A 26 4.38 5.88 -9.73
N GLU A 27 5.35 5.46 -10.54
CA GLU A 27 5.25 5.53 -12.00
C GLU A 27 4.10 4.66 -12.50
N LEU A 28 3.94 3.46 -11.93
CA LEU A 28 2.85 2.57 -12.30
C LEU A 28 1.49 3.18 -11.94
N ALA A 29 1.32 3.75 -10.75
CA ALA A 29 0.07 4.35 -10.31
C ALA A 29 -0.38 5.49 -11.23
N LYS A 30 0.55 6.39 -11.61
CA LYS A 30 0.27 7.45 -12.59
C LYS A 30 -0.12 6.88 -13.96
N ALA A 31 0.64 5.90 -14.44
CA ALA A 31 0.38 5.31 -15.76
C ALA A 31 -0.97 4.59 -15.83
N VAL A 32 -1.35 3.81 -14.83
CA VAL A 32 -2.64 3.09 -14.86
C VAL A 32 -3.83 4.04 -14.73
N GLU A 33 -3.69 5.13 -13.98
CA GLU A 33 -4.68 6.20 -13.93
C GLU A 33 -4.89 6.83 -15.32
N GLU A 34 -3.79 7.21 -16.00
CA GLU A 34 -3.85 7.77 -17.36
C GLU A 34 -4.47 6.79 -18.38
N LEU A 35 -4.27 5.49 -18.17
CA LEU A 35 -4.86 4.44 -18.99
C LEU A 35 -6.35 4.16 -18.66
N GLY A 36 -6.91 4.83 -17.65
CA GLY A 36 -8.32 4.74 -17.30
C GLY A 36 -8.67 3.75 -16.19
N ALA A 37 -7.71 3.35 -15.35
CA ALA A 37 -8.02 2.64 -14.12
C ALA A 37 -8.92 3.50 -13.23
N GLY A 38 -9.92 2.88 -12.60
CA GLY A 38 -10.88 3.60 -11.74
C GLY A 38 -10.55 3.57 -10.25
N GLU A 39 -9.62 2.71 -9.82
CA GLU A 39 -9.23 2.51 -8.42
C GLU A 39 -7.91 1.73 -8.35
N ILE A 40 -7.12 1.95 -7.28
CA ILE A 40 -5.89 1.20 -6.99
C ILE A 40 -6.06 0.40 -5.70
N LEU A 41 -5.91 -0.92 -5.78
CA LEU A 41 -5.71 -1.77 -4.61
C LEU A 41 -4.21 -1.87 -4.31
N LEU A 42 -3.76 -1.13 -3.30
CA LEU A 42 -2.35 -1.00 -2.97
C LEU A 42 -1.94 -1.98 -1.87
N ASN A 43 -1.30 -3.08 -2.29
CA ASN A 43 -0.72 -4.06 -1.37
C ASN A 43 0.74 -3.71 -1.04
N CYS A 44 1.14 -3.91 0.21
CA CYS A 44 2.55 -3.87 0.62
C CYS A 44 3.05 -5.28 0.93
N ILE A 45 4.00 -5.78 0.12
CA ILE A 45 4.59 -7.12 0.28
C ILE A 45 5.28 -7.24 1.63
N ASP A 46 6.03 -6.22 2.02
CA ASP A 46 6.79 -6.24 3.27
C ASP A 46 5.87 -6.23 4.49
N CYS A 47 4.70 -5.59 4.43
CA CYS A 47 3.75 -5.58 5.55
C CYS A 47 2.82 -6.80 5.60
N ASP A 48 2.75 -7.61 4.53
CA ASP A 48 1.75 -8.65 4.42
C ASP A 48 1.89 -9.74 5.50
N GLY A 49 0.77 -10.10 6.13
CA GLY A 49 0.74 -11.06 7.23
C GLY A 49 1.44 -10.63 8.54
N GLN A 50 2.14 -9.48 8.59
CA GLN A 50 2.88 -9.07 9.79
C GLN A 50 1.98 -8.59 10.93
N GLY A 51 0.81 -8.02 10.62
CA GLY A 51 -0.11 -7.48 11.63
C GLY A 51 0.43 -6.27 12.40
N LYS A 52 1.41 -5.54 11.85
CA LYS A 52 2.10 -4.40 12.48
C LYS A 52 1.66 -3.02 11.95
N GLY A 53 0.61 -2.99 11.14
CA GLY A 53 0.12 -1.78 10.51
C GLY A 53 0.40 -1.75 9.01
N PHE A 54 -0.27 -0.81 8.35
CA PHE A 54 -0.05 -0.53 6.93
C PHE A 54 1.25 0.25 6.73
N ASP A 55 1.79 0.20 5.51
CA ASP A 55 2.87 1.09 5.10
C ASP A 55 2.31 2.49 4.79
N VAL A 56 2.33 3.37 5.78
CA VAL A 56 1.78 4.73 5.68
C VAL A 56 2.52 5.55 4.64
N ASP A 57 3.84 5.39 4.50
CA ASP A 57 4.65 6.16 3.56
C ASP A 57 4.34 5.76 2.11
N LEU A 58 4.24 4.46 1.83
CA LEU A 58 3.79 3.95 0.53
C LEU A 58 2.38 4.46 0.19
N ILE A 59 1.44 4.32 1.13
CA ILE A 59 0.05 4.70 0.88
C ILE A 59 -0.05 6.20 0.65
N LYS A 60 0.64 7.01 1.45
CA LYS A 60 0.69 8.45 1.27
C LYS A 60 1.30 8.82 -0.09
N LEU A 61 2.44 8.22 -0.45
CA LEU A 61 3.10 8.45 -1.73
C LEU A 61 2.16 8.23 -2.92
N ILE A 62 1.39 7.14 -2.91
CA ILE A 62 0.51 6.80 -4.03
C ILE A 62 -0.78 7.61 -3.99
N SER A 63 -1.44 7.71 -2.83
CA SER A 63 -2.69 8.47 -2.69
C SER A 63 -2.53 9.97 -2.91
N ASP A 64 -1.35 10.54 -2.66
CA ASP A 64 -1.05 11.94 -3.01
C ASP A 64 -0.74 12.12 -4.51
N ALA A 65 -0.37 11.05 -5.23
CA ALA A 65 0.06 11.09 -6.63
C ALA A 65 -1.09 10.95 -7.64
N VAL A 66 -2.16 10.25 -7.27
CA VAL A 66 -3.31 9.96 -8.14
C VAL A 66 -4.59 10.61 -7.63
N SER A 67 -5.54 10.81 -8.53
CA SER A 67 -6.89 11.34 -8.25
C SER A 67 -7.95 10.26 -8.08
N ILE A 68 -7.66 9.02 -8.51
CA ILE A 68 -8.53 7.87 -8.32
C ILE A 68 -8.43 7.29 -6.91
N PRO A 69 -9.48 6.63 -6.38
CA PRO A 69 -9.45 6.02 -5.06
C PRO A 69 -8.30 5.04 -4.88
N VAL A 70 -7.71 5.05 -3.68
CA VAL A 70 -6.65 4.12 -3.26
C VAL A 70 -7.12 3.34 -2.04
N ILE A 71 -7.12 2.01 -2.16
CA ILE A 71 -7.41 1.08 -1.07
C ILE A 71 -6.09 0.66 -0.43
N ALA A 72 -5.91 0.98 0.84
CA ALA A 72 -4.79 0.48 1.65
C ALA A 72 -4.97 -1.01 1.96
N SER A 73 -3.97 -1.83 1.67
CA SER A 73 -4.01 -3.28 1.93
C SER A 73 -2.67 -3.79 2.46
N SER A 74 -2.73 -4.94 3.14
CA SER A 74 -1.62 -5.63 3.81
C SER A 74 -1.10 -4.95 5.09
N GLY A 75 -1.07 -5.71 6.20
CA GLY A 75 -0.43 -5.30 7.45
C GLY A 75 -1.35 -4.95 8.63
N ALA A 76 -2.65 -4.73 8.40
CA ALA A 76 -3.60 -4.50 9.49
C ALA A 76 -3.63 -5.66 10.51
N GLY A 77 -3.73 -5.30 11.78
CA GLY A 77 -3.66 -6.24 12.92
C GLY A 77 -4.51 -5.82 14.11
N VAL A 78 -4.74 -4.51 14.29
CA VAL A 78 -5.66 -3.94 15.30
C VAL A 78 -6.45 -2.77 14.69
N PRO A 79 -7.59 -2.35 15.29
CA PRO A 79 -8.41 -1.23 14.80
C PRO A 79 -7.64 0.08 14.63
N ASP A 80 -6.67 0.35 15.51
CA ASP A 80 -5.88 1.58 15.47
C ASP A 80 -5.09 1.74 14.17
N HIS A 81 -4.71 0.63 13.51
CA HIS A 81 -4.05 0.68 12.20
C HIS A 81 -4.94 1.30 11.11
N PHE A 82 -6.26 1.11 11.21
CA PHE A 82 -7.22 1.74 10.30
C PHE A 82 -7.36 3.23 10.59
N SER A 83 -7.42 3.60 11.87
CA SER A 83 -7.44 5.02 12.26
C SER A 83 -6.18 5.74 11.78
N ASP A 84 -5.02 5.10 11.92
CA ASP A 84 -3.73 5.63 11.46
C ASP A 84 -3.70 5.88 9.94
N VAL A 85 -4.16 4.91 9.13
CA VAL A 85 -4.12 5.08 7.67
C VAL A 85 -5.06 6.19 7.19
N PHE A 86 -6.25 6.31 7.78
CA PHE A 86 -7.21 7.35 7.40
C PHE A 86 -6.84 8.75 7.92
N THR A 87 -6.05 8.85 9.00
CA THR A 87 -5.63 10.14 9.55
C THR A 87 -4.33 10.65 8.94
N LYS A 88 -3.46 9.77 8.45
CA LYS A 88 -2.13 10.11 7.95
C LYS A 88 -2.03 10.13 6.42
N THR A 89 -3.01 9.61 5.71
CA THR A 89 -2.98 9.45 4.24
C THR A 89 -4.30 9.85 3.59
N ASN A 90 -4.33 9.89 2.25
CA ASN A 90 -5.54 10.11 1.46
C ASN A 90 -6.20 8.79 0.99
N ALA A 91 -5.94 7.67 1.69
CA ALA A 91 -6.58 6.39 1.38
C ALA A 91 -8.10 6.50 1.47
N SER A 92 -8.80 6.00 0.44
CA SER A 92 -10.26 6.03 0.35
C SER A 92 -10.91 4.85 1.09
N ALA A 93 -10.18 3.73 1.21
CA ALA A 93 -10.60 2.56 1.96
C ALA A 93 -9.39 1.81 2.53
N ALA A 94 -9.66 0.89 3.44
CA ALA A 94 -8.66 0.01 4.04
C ALA A 94 -9.19 -1.43 4.05
N LEU A 95 -8.40 -2.35 3.51
CA LEU A 95 -8.71 -3.76 3.38
C LEU A 95 -7.85 -4.56 4.35
N ALA A 96 -8.49 -5.49 5.06
CA ALA A 96 -7.80 -6.48 5.86
C ALA A 96 -8.42 -7.85 5.68
N ALA A 97 -7.61 -8.91 5.82
CA ALA A 97 -8.06 -10.28 5.63
C ALA A 97 -7.92 -11.13 6.91
N GLY A 98 -6.68 -11.32 7.38
CA GLY A 98 -6.37 -12.27 8.46
C GLY A 98 -7.00 -11.93 9.80
N ILE A 99 -7.05 -10.65 10.14
CA ILE A 99 -7.64 -10.11 11.38
C ILE A 99 -9.14 -10.43 11.49
N PHE A 100 -9.92 -10.29 10.41
CA PHE A 100 -11.34 -10.67 10.40
C PHE A 100 -11.54 -12.19 10.44
N HIS A 101 -10.69 -12.96 9.75
CA HIS A 101 -10.75 -14.42 9.79
C HIS A 101 -10.45 -14.99 11.19
N ARG A 102 -9.54 -14.35 11.93
CA ARG A 102 -9.17 -14.75 13.30
C ARG A 102 -10.07 -14.17 14.39
N LYS A 103 -11.04 -13.30 14.05
CA LYS A 103 -11.94 -12.60 14.99
C LYS A 103 -11.17 -11.81 16.06
N GLU A 104 -10.06 -11.21 15.66
CA GLU A 104 -9.24 -10.35 16.53
C GLU A 104 -9.81 -8.92 16.64
N VAL A 105 -10.88 -8.65 15.88
CA VAL A 105 -11.74 -7.46 15.88
C VAL A 105 -13.18 -7.85 15.59
#